data_AF-A0A1Y1MVD5-F1
#
_entry.id   AF-A0A1Y1MVD5-F1
#
_cell.length_a   1.000
_cell.length_b   1.000
_cell.length_c   1.000
_cell.angle_alpha   90.00
_cell.angle_beta   90.00
_cell.angle_gamma   90.00
#
_symmetry.space_group_name_H-M   'P 1'
#
loop_
_entity.id
_entity.type
_entity.pdbx_description
1 polymer ?
#
loop_
_entity_poly.entity_id
_entity_poly.type
_entity_poly.pdbx_seq_one_letter_code
_entity_poly.pdbx_strand_id
1 'polypeptide(L)'
;KNALASLAEKYLQSESTLSTSKDKGEAAALYFLAQHYNYHLSRDLTKAMSYIEKAIEKDPKSVDFHMTKARILKHSGEIQRATEMMDIARKLDLKDRYINSKAAKYQLRNNENDRALKTVGLFTRADTVGGPLADLLDMQCVWYLTEDGEAYA
;
A
#
# COMPACT_ATOMS: atom_id res chain seq x y z
N LYS A 1 -17.78 11.94 15.44
CA LYS A 1 -16.86 11.37 14.42
C LYS A 1 -15.62 10.68 15.02
N ASN A 2 -15.19 10.98 16.25
CA ASN A 2 -13.97 10.39 16.85
C ASN A 2 -14.20 9.20 17.80
N ALA A 3 -15.44 8.72 17.94
CA ALA A 3 -15.78 7.73 18.97
C ALA A 3 -15.05 6.39 18.81
N LEU A 4 -14.84 5.93 17.57
CA LEU A 4 -14.11 4.68 17.31
C LEU A 4 -12.59 4.84 17.45
N ALA A 5 -12.03 5.98 17.03
CA ALA A 5 -10.61 6.27 17.20
C ALA A 5 -10.25 6.34 18.68
N SER A 6 -11.03 7.05 19.48
CA SER A 6 -10.80 7.12 20.93
C SER A 6 -11.00 5.78 21.64
N LEU A 7 -11.93 4.94 21.16
CA LEU A 7 -12.10 3.58 21.66
C LEU A 7 -10.88 2.70 21.35
N ALA A 8 -10.35 2.77 20.13
CA ALA A 8 -9.15 2.04 19.73
C ALA A 8 -7.92 2.49 20.52
N GLU A 9 -7.76 3.79 20.77
CA GLU A 9 -6.68 4.31 21.62
C GLU A 9 -6.80 3.81 23.06
N LYS A 10 -8.00 3.82 23.63
CA LYS A 10 -8.26 3.27 24.97
C LYS A 10 -7.96 1.77 25.05
N TYR A 11 -8.31 1.01 24.02
CA TYR A 11 -7.99 -0.41 23.92
C TYR A 11 -6.47 -0.65 23.92
N LEU A 12 -5.71 0.12 23.14
CA LEU A 12 -4.25 0.01 23.14
C LEU A 12 -3.63 0.41 24.49
N GLN A 13 -4.21 1.39 25.18
CA GLN A 13 -3.79 1.77 26.52
C GLN A 13 -4.05 0.66 27.55
N SER A 14 -5.22 -0.01 27.50
CA SER A 14 -5.51 -1.13 28.41
C SER A 14 -4.58 -2.32 28.18
N GLU A 15 -4.30 -2.69 26.93
CA GLU A 15 -3.39 -3.78 26.60
C GLU A 15 -1.94 -3.49 27.03
N SER A 16 -1.50 -2.24 26.99
CA SER A 16 -0.15 -1.85 27.45
C SER A 16 0.11 -2.18 28.93
N THR A 17 -0.96 -2.29 29.74
CA THR A 17 -0.87 -2.67 31.17
C THR A 17 -0.90 -4.18 31.43
N LEU A 18 -1.26 -4.98 30.42
CA LEU A 18 -1.39 -6.43 30.50
C LEU A 18 -0.35 -7.07 29.57
N SER A 19 0.88 -7.24 30.04
CA SER A 19 1.96 -7.68 29.14
C SER A 19 1.78 -9.13 28.65
N THR A 20 2.16 -9.35 27.38
CA THR A 20 2.55 -10.62 26.72
C THR A 20 1.49 -11.48 26.02
N SER A 21 0.51 -10.88 25.34
CA SER A 21 -0.21 -11.58 24.28
C SER A 21 0.27 -11.10 22.90
N LYS A 22 0.64 -12.03 22.00
CA LYS A 22 0.72 -11.77 20.55
C LYS A 22 -0.71 -11.67 20.00
N ASP A 23 -1.49 -10.72 20.52
CA ASP A 23 -2.87 -10.59 20.12
C ASP A 23 -2.95 -9.97 18.73
N LYS A 24 -3.69 -10.63 17.83
CA LYS A 24 -4.07 -10.06 16.54
C LYS A 24 -4.90 -8.78 16.73
N GLY A 25 -5.57 -8.63 17.87
CA GLY A 25 -6.34 -7.45 18.25
C GLY A 25 -5.49 -6.17 18.31
N GLU A 26 -4.31 -6.20 18.91
CA GLU A 26 -3.43 -5.02 19.02
C GLU A 26 -2.97 -4.54 17.64
N ALA A 27 -2.51 -5.46 16.79
CA ALA A 27 -2.11 -5.15 15.42
C ALA A 27 -3.28 -4.58 14.59
N ALA A 28 -4.49 -5.15 14.76
CA ALA A 28 -5.68 -4.65 14.09
C ALA A 28 -6.08 -3.24 14.56
N ALA A 29 -5.98 -2.95 15.86
CA ALA A 29 -6.27 -1.63 16.41
C ALA A 29 -5.25 -0.57 15.94
N LEU A 30 -3.96 -0.90 15.92
CA LEU A 30 -2.91 -0.06 15.35
C LEU A 30 -3.17 0.22 13.86
N TYR A 31 -3.50 -0.82 13.09
CA TYR A 31 -3.82 -0.70 11.68
C TYR A 31 -5.06 0.18 11.42
N PHE A 32 -6.11 0.03 12.23
CA PHE A 32 -7.29 0.88 12.18
C PHE A 32 -6.94 2.35 12.42
N LEU A 33 -6.17 2.66 13.46
CA LEU A 33 -5.74 4.02 13.76
C LEU A 33 -4.86 4.61 12.65
N ALA A 34 -3.95 3.83 12.07
CA ALA A 34 -3.17 4.25 10.92
C ALA A 34 -4.06 4.65 9.74
N GLN A 35 -5.10 3.86 9.43
CA GLN A 35 -6.05 4.20 8.38
C GLN A 35 -6.90 5.43 8.72
N HIS A 36 -7.36 5.54 9.98
CA HIS A 36 -8.13 6.69 10.46
C HIS A 36 -7.37 8.00 10.29
N TYR A 37 -6.11 8.04 10.71
CA TYR A 37 -5.28 9.24 10.60
C TYR A 37 -4.74 9.47 9.17
N ASN A 38 -4.80 8.48 8.29
CA ASN A 38 -4.49 8.67 6.87
C ASN A 38 -5.70 9.17 6.05
N TYR A 39 -6.91 9.04 6.58
CA TYR A 39 -8.15 9.43 5.90
C TYR A 39 -8.22 10.95 5.71
N HIS A 40 -8.70 11.40 4.54
CA HIS A 40 -8.58 12.79 4.11
C HIS A 40 -9.30 13.81 5.01
N LEU A 41 -10.34 13.42 5.76
CA LEU A 41 -11.06 14.31 6.69
C LEU A 41 -10.45 14.36 8.10
N SER A 42 -9.65 13.37 8.48
CA SER A 42 -9.03 13.23 9.82
C SER A 42 -7.50 13.17 9.72
N ARG A 43 -6.95 13.75 8.65
CA ARG A 43 -5.57 13.51 8.23
C ARG A 43 -4.58 14.08 9.25
N ASP A 44 -3.80 13.18 9.83
CA ASP A 44 -2.60 13.44 10.61
C ASP A 44 -1.56 12.39 10.18
N LEU A 45 -0.74 12.75 9.19
CA LEU A 45 0.19 11.79 8.58
C LEU A 45 1.28 11.34 9.55
N THR A 46 1.65 12.19 10.51
CA THR A 46 2.63 11.86 11.55
C THR A 46 2.08 10.77 12.47
N LYS A 47 0.83 10.90 12.94
CA LYS A 47 0.18 9.84 13.71
C LYS A 47 -0.03 8.58 12.88
N ALA A 48 -0.49 8.72 11.64
CA ALA A 48 -0.70 7.59 10.74
C ALA A 48 0.60 6.78 10.57
N MET A 49 1.73 7.46 10.37
CA MET A 49 3.04 6.82 10.27
C MET A 49 3.45 6.11 11.57
N SER A 50 3.28 6.76 12.71
CA SER A 50 3.62 6.15 14.00
C SER A 50 2.82 4.87 14.27
N TYR A 51 1.51 4.87 13.98
CA TYR A 51 0.66 3.70 14.18
C TYR A 51 0.97 2.58 13.18
N ILE A 52 1.24 2.90 11.91
CA ILE A 52 1.54 1.86 10.92
C ILE A 52 2.90 1.19 11.17
N GLU A 53 3.88 1.94 11.68
CA GLU A 53 5.18 1.37 12.03
C GLU A 53 5.06 0.38 13.18
N LYS A 54 4.31 0.73 14.23
CA LYS A 54 3.98 -0.21 15.32
C LYS A 54 3.20 -1.44 14.83
N ALA A 55 2.28 -1.27 13.88
CA ALA A 55 1.56 -2.41 13.29
C ALA A 55 2.51 -3.34 12.53
N ILE A 56 3.46 -2.80 11.76
CA ILE A 56 4.49 -3.57 11.05
C ILE A 56 5.44 -4.27 12.03
N GLU A 57 5.81 -3.66 13.16
CA GLU A 57 6.61 -4.32 14.20
C GLU A 57 5.90 -5.57 14.76
N LYS A 58 4.57 -5.53 14.87
CA LYS A 58 3.75 -6.67 15.35
C LYS A 58 3.60 -7.77 14.30
N ASP A 59 3.38 -7.40 13.04
CA ASP A 59 3.34 -8.34 11.91
C ASP A 59 4.10 -7.81 10.68
N PRO A 60 5.41 -8.12 10.58
CA PRO A 60 6.24 -7.69 9.46
C PRO A 60 5.91 -8.36 8.12
N LYS A 61 5.04 -9.38 8.10
CA LYS A 61 4.66 -10.10 6.87
C LYS A 61 3.30 -9.68 6.33
N SER A 62 2.61 -8.77 7.02
CA SER A 62 1.32 -8.25 6.58
C SER A 62 1.47 -7.36 5.33
N VAL A 63 0.90 -7.81 4.21
CA VAL A 63 0.83 -7.04 2.95
C VAL A 63 0.07 -5.73 3.18
N ASP A 64 -1.07 -5.78 3.87
CA ASP A 64 -1.93 -4.62 4.13
C ASP A 64 -1.22 -3.50 4.90
N PHE A 65 -0.34 -3.87 5.84
CA PHE A 65 0.40 -2.89 6.64
C PHE A 65 1.42 -2.15 5.79
N HIS A 66 2.16 -2.88 4.94
CA HIS A 66 3.12 -2.29 4.00
C HIS A 66 2.41 -1.43 2.94
N MET A 67 1.29 -1.90 2.39
CA MET A 67 0.46 -1.12 1.47
C MET A 67 -0.03 0.19 2.08
N THR A 68 -0.41 0.16 3.36
CA THR A 68 -0.89 1.35 4.07
C THR A 68 0.24 2.31 4.38
N LYS A 69 1.43 1.81 4.74
CA LYS A 69 2.64 2.65 4.88
C LYS A 69 2.99 3.34 3.56
N ALA A 70 2.96 2.61 2.44
CA ALA A 70 3.15 3.19 1.11
C ALA A 70 2.10 4.29 0.80
N ARG A 71 0.83 4.07 1.17
CA ARG A 71 -0.23 5.07 0.99
C ARG A 71 -0.01 6.33 1.82
N ILE A 72 0.47 6.18 3.05
CA ILE A 72 0.80 7.31 3.94
C ILE A 72 1.96 8.11 3.33
N LEU A 73 3.06 7.44 2.94
CA LEU A 73 4.20 8.09 2.26
C LEU A 73 3.78 8.86 1.01
N LYS A 74 2.89 8.28 0.19
CA LYS A 74 2.32 8.94 -0.98
C LYS A 74 1.54 10.20 -0.60
N HIS A 75 0.75 10.17 0.47
CA HIS A 75 0.05 11.38 0.93
C HIS A 75 0.98 12.41 1.58
N SER A 76 2.15 12.01 2.07
CA SER A 76 3.22 12.90 2.55
C SER A 76 4.03 13.54 1.41
N GLY A 77 3.79 13.16 0.16
CA GLY A 77 4.55 13.62 -1.02
C GLY A 77 5.85 12.84 -1.27
N GLU A 78 6.14 11.81 -0.49
CA GLU A 78 7.36 11.01 -0.61
C GLU A 78 7.17 9.87 -1.63
N ILE A 79 6.98 10.22 -2.90
CA ILE A 79 6.57 9.28 -3.96
C ILE A 79 7.59 8.15 -4.19
N GLN A 80 8.90 8.46 -4.20
CA GLN A 80 9.96 7.45 -4.32
C GLN A 80 9.85 6.38 -3.21
N ARG A 81 9.80 6.80 -1.95
CA ARG A 81 9.70 5.90 -0.80
C ARG A 81 8.37 5.15 -0.78
N ALA A 82 7.28 5.79 -1.22
CA ALA A 82 5.99 5.15 -1.37
C ALA A 82 6.05 4.00 -2.38
N THR A 83 6.74 4.20 -3.50
CA THR A 83 6.96 3.19 -4.55
C THR A 83 7.78 2.02 -4.05
N GLU A 84 8.88 2.28 -3.36
CA GLU A 84 9.72 1.25 -2.74
C GLU A 84 8.92 0.42 -1.73
N MET A 85 8.16 1.08 -0.85
CA MET A 85 7.34 0.42 0.15
C MET A 85 6.21 -0.43 -0.48
N MET A 86 5.61 0.04 -1.58
CA MET A 86 4.59 -0.74 -2.30
C MET A 86 5.20 -1.97 -2.99
N ASP A 87 6.43 -1.87 -3.51
CA ASP A 87 7.14 -3.02 -4.07
C ASP A 87 7.57 -4.02 -2.98
N ILE A 88 7.88 -3.57 -1.76
CA ILE A 88 8.06 -4.46 -0.60
C ILE A 88 6.76 -5.22 -0.33
N ALA A 89 5.62 -4.54 -0.27
CA ALA A 89 4.31 -5.18 -0.08
C ALA A 89 4.03 -6.23 -1.17
N ARG A 90 4.32 -5.93 -2.45
CA ARG A 90 4.20 -6.87 -3.57
C ARG A 90 5.11 -8.10 -3.41
N LYS A 91 6.31 -7.93 -2.88
CA LYS A 91 7.25 -9.06 -2.68
C LYS A 91 6.81 -10.01 -1.56
N LEU A 92 5.94 -9.57 -0.64
CA LEU A 92 5.36 -10.43 0.38
C LEU A 92 4.32 -11.40 -0.19
N ASP A 93 3.61 -11.01 -1.26
CA ASP A 93 2.71 -11.90 -2.02
C ASP A 93 2.84 -11.68 -3.53
N LEU A 94 3.67 -12.50 -4.17
CA LEU A 94 3.93 -12.44 -5.61
C LEU A 94 2.78 -12.97 -6.47
N LYS A 95 1.78 -13.64 -5.88
CA LYS A 95 0.67 -14.26 -6.61
C LYS A 95 -0.55 -13.36 -6.69
N ASP A 96 -0.63 -12.34 -5.84
CA ASP A 96 -1.74 -11.40 -5.83
C ASP A 96 -1.60 -10.33 -6.95
N ARG A 97 -2.53 -10.39 -7.90
CA ARG A 97 -2.63 -9.45 -9.02
C ARG A 97 -3.00 -8.03 -8.55
N TYR A 98 -3.74 -7.88 -7.46
CA TYR A 98 -4.14 -6.58 -6.93
C TYR A 98 -2.94 -5.79 -6.42
N ILE A 99 -2.12 -6.37 -5.55
CA ILE A 99 -0.89 -5.70 -5.08
C ILE A 99 0.10 -5.46 -6.22
N ASN A 100 0.20 -6.38 -7.18
CA ASN A 100 1.01 -6.18 -8.38
C ASN A 100 0.58 -4.93 -9.17
N SER A 101 -0.71 -4.81 -9.46
CA SER A 101 -1.28 -3.65 -10.16
C SER A 101 -1.08 -2.36 -9.36
N LYS A 102 -1.19 -2.42 -8.02
CA LYS A 102 -0.91 -1.27 -7.15
C LYS A 102 0.56 -0.86 -7.17
N ALA A 103 1.49 -1.80 -7.17
CA ALA A 103 2.92 -1.52 -7.27
C ALA A 103 3.26 -0.87 -8.62
N ALA A 104 2.77 -1.42 -9.73
CA ALA A 104 2.96 -0.84 -11.06
C ALA A 104 2.39 0.60 -11.13
N LYS A 105 1.20 0.84 -10.56
CA LYS A 105 0.62 2.17 -10.46
C LYS A 105 1.49 3.16 -9.67
N TYR A 106 2.12 2.72 -8.59
CA TYR A 106 3.03 3.60 -7.82
C TYR A 106 4.31 3.89 -8.61
N GLN A 107 4.83 2.91 -9.34
CA GLN A 107 5.98 3.10 -10.24
C GLN A 107 5.67 4.11 -11.36
N LEU A 108 4.48 4.04 -11.98
CA LEU A 108 4.05 5.04 -12.98
C LEU A 108 4.01 6.44 -12.39
N ARG A 109 3.43 6.61 -11.19
CA ARG A 109 3.40 7.91 -10.49
C ARG A 109 4.78 8.42 -10.07
N ASN A 110 5.79 7.56 -10.09
CA ASN A 110 7.18 7.90 -9.85
C ASN A 110 7.99 8.01 -11.15
N ASN A 111 7.33 8.06 -12.31
CA ASN A 111 7.94 8.12 -13.64
C ASN A 111 8.87 6.94 -13.96
N GLU A 112 8.62 5.78 -13.36
CA GLU A 112 9.37 4.54 -13.58
C GLU A 112 8.64 3.62 -14.58
N ASN A 113 8.28 4.15 -15.77
CA ASN A 113 7.41 3.48 -16.75
C ASN A 113 7.93 2.10 -17.18
N ASP A 114 9.22 1.98 -17.47
CA ASP A 114 9.84 0.69 -17.83
C ASP A 114 9.72 -0.36 -16.72
N ARG A 115 9.84 0.08 -15.45
CA ARG A 115 9.70 -0.80 -14.29
C ARG A 115 8.24 -1.17 -14.06
N ALA A 116 7.33 -0.22 -14.27
CA ALA A 116 5.88 -0.46 -14.22
C ALA A 116 5.44 -1.50 -15.24
N LEU A 117 5.90 -1.38 -16.48
CA LEU A 117 5.59 -2.31 -17.56
C LEU A 117 6.09 -3.73 -17.24
N LYS A 118 7.32 -3.84 -16.72
CA LYS A 118 7.87 -5.13 -16.25
C LYS A 118 7.06 -5.71 -15.09
N THR A 119 6.62 -4.87 -14.16
CA THR A 119 5.88 -5.31 -12.97
C THR A 119 4.49 -5.84 -13.34
N VAL A 120 3.72 -5.08 -14.14
CA VAL A 120 2.39 -5.51 -14.58
C VAL A 120 2.47 -6.70 -15.55
N GLY A 121 3.56 -6.79 -16.33
CA GLY A 121 3.84 -7.87 -17.26
C GLY A 121 4.01 -9.25 -16.61
N LEU A 122 4.17 -9.32 -15.29
CA LEU A 122 4.15 -10.58 -14.54
C LEU A 122 2.80 -11.30 -14.60
N PHE A 123 1.72 -10.58 -14.95
CA PHE A 123 0.36 -11.10 -15.05
C PHE A 123 -0.24 -10.98 -16.46
N THR A 124 0.56 -10.60 -17.45
CA THR A 124 0.17 -10.62 -18.87
C THR A 124 0.50 -11.97 -19.49
N ARG A 125 -0.08 -12.26 -20.64
CA ARG A 125 0.28 -13.46 -21.42
C ARG A 125 1.72 -13.34 -21.94
N ALA A 126 2.53 -14.38 -21.72
CA ALA A 126 3.94 -14.41 -22.09
C ALA A 126 4.16 -14.58 -23.61
N ASP A 127 3.16 -15.12 -24.30
CA ASP A 127 3.15 -15.42 -25.73
C ASP A 127 2.54 -14.29 -26.58
N THR A 128 2.11 -13.18 -25.98
CA THR A 128 1.55 -12.04 -26.71
C THR A 128 2.62 -11.40 -27.60
N VAL A 129 2.36 -11.41 -28.92
CA VAL A 129 3.18 -10.74 -29.91
C VAL A 129 3.16 -9.23 -29.63
N GLY A 130 4.32 -8.63 -29.41
CA GLY A 130 4.43 -7.21 -28.99
C GLY A 130 4.59 -7.00 -27.48
N GLY A 131 4.64 -8.07 -26.69
CA GLY A 131 4.97 -8.03 -25.27
C GLY A 131 3.84 -7.53 -24.36
N PRO A 132 4.15 -7.22 -23.08
CA PRO A 132 3.13 -6.89 -22.09
C PRO A 132 2.23 -5.70 -22.45
N LEU A 133 2.77 -4.69 -23.15
CA LEU A 133 1.98 -3.52 -23.53
C LEU A 133 0.89 -3.86 -24.55
N ALA A 134 1.19 -4.72 -25.52
CA ALA A 134 0.20 -5.20 -26.49
C ALA A 134 -0.93 -5.97 -25.79
N ASP A 135 -0.59 -6.83 -24.83
CA ASP A 135 -1.58 -7.56 -24.03
C ASP A 135 -2.49 -6.61 -23.23
N LEU A 136 -1.92 -5.56 -22.64
CA LEU A 136 -2.69 -4.55 -21.90
C LEU A 136 -3.63 -3.73 -22.81
N LEU A 137 -3.21 -3.46 -24.04
CA LEU A 137 -4.05 -2.79 -25.05
C LEU A 137 -5.20 -3.70 -25.48
N ASP A 138 -4.93 -4.96 -25.80
CA ASP A 138 -5.93 -5.96 -26.19
C ASP A 138 -6.95 -6.21 -25.08
N MET A 139 -6.49 -6.25 -23.83
CA MET A 139 -7.34 -6.40 -22.64
C MET A 139 -8.05 -5.10 -22.23
N GLN A 140 -7.86 -4.00 -22.97
CA GLN A 140 -8.46 -2.69 -22.68
C GLN A 140 -8.18 -2.24 -21.25
N CYS A 141 -6.93 -2.37 -20.80
CA CYS A 141 -6.50 -2.07 -19.45
C CYS A 141 -6.39 -0.55 -19.23
N VAL A 142 -7.53 0.15 -19.26
CA VAL A 142 -7.63 1.62 -19.27
C VAL A 142 -6.88 2.26 -18.11
N TRP A 143 -6.94 1.68 -16.90
CA TRP A 143 -6.25 2.26 -15.74
C TRP A 143 -4.74 2.38 -15.94
N TYR A 144 -4.13 1.42 -16.65
CA TYR A 144 -2.69 1.42 -16.91
C TYR A 144 -2.37 2.47 -17.97
N LEU A 145 -3.12 2.47 -19.08
CA LEU A 145 -2.93 3.41 -20.18
C LEU A 145 -3.09 4.88 -19.72
N THR A 146 -4.05 5.15 -18.83
CA THR A 146 -4.24 6.49 -18.27
C THR A 146 -3.09 6.90 -17.35
N GLU A 147 -2.64 6.03 -16.43
CA GLU A 147 -1.55 6.37 -15.51
C GLU A 147 -0.20 6.45 -16.23
N ASP A 148 0.02 5.66 -17.28
CA ASP A 148 1.22 5.73 -18.11
C ASP A 148 1.25 7.05 -18.91
N GLY A 149 0.12 7.44 -19.51
CA GLY A 149 -0.01 8.74 -20.18
C GLY A 149 0.16 9.92 -19.24
N GLU A 150 -0.40 9.86 -18.03
CA GLU A 150 -0.23 10.89 -16.98
C GLU A 150 1.23 11.04 -16.54
N ALA A 151 2.03 9.96 -16.57
CA ALA A 151 3.45 10.01 -16.19
C ALA A 151 4.34 10.73 -17.23
N TYR A 152 3.87 10.89 -18.47
CA TYR A 152 4.57 11.63 -19.53
C TYR A 152 4.14 13.11 -19.63
N ALA A 153 3.12 13.54 -18.88
CA ALA A 153 2.59 14.90 -18.89
C ALA A 153 3.40 15.83 -17.96
#